data_AF-A0A6G6TFC5-F1
#
_entry.id   AF-A0A6G6TFC5-F1
#
_cell.length_a   1.000
_cell.length_b   1.000
_cell.length_c   1.000
_cell.angle_alpha   90.00
_cell.angle_beta   90.00
_cell.angle_gamma   90.00
#
_symmetry.space_group_name_H-M   'P 1'
#
loop_
_entity.id
_entity.type
_entity.pdbx_description
1 polymer ?
#
loop_
_entity_poly.entity_id
_entity_poly.type
_entity_poly.pdbx_seq_one_letter_code
_entity_poly.pdbx_strand_id
1 'polypeptide(L)' 'MPKLFRPVRVEFDSLVPNGPNDEYWVTTIRYVRRVRHADGWRWQLVRTHHKGLDRWDPYLELDREGLNDINHVYGLIK' A
#
# COMPACT_ATOMS: atom_id res chain seq x y z
N MET A 1 -8.45 -11.73 -18.65
CA MET A 1 -8.47 -11.02 -17.35
C MET A 1 -7.28 -11.49 -16.53
N PRO A 2 -6.46 -10.60 -15.95
CA PRO A 2 -5.48 -11.02 -14.96
C PRO A 2 -6.22 -11.76 -13.85
N LYS A 3 -5.72 -12.93 -13.41
CA LYS A 3 -6.33 -13.69 -12.31
C LYS A 3 -6.49 -12.75 -11.12
N LEU A 4 -7.74 -12.44 -10.73
CA LEU A 4 -8.15 -11.40 -9.76
C LEU A 4 -7.45 -11.48 -8.39
N PHE A 5 -6.75 -12.58 -8.11
CA PHE A 5 -6.08 -12.87 -6.85
C PHE A 5 -4.55 -12.85 -6.95
N ARG A 6 -3.98 -12.60 -8.14
CA ARG A 6 -2.52 -12.56 -8.30
C ARG A 6 -1.99 -11.23 -7.72
N PRO A 7 -1.03 -11.27 -6.79
CA PRO A 7 -0.31 -10.07 -6.38
C PRO A 7 0.33 -9.39 -7.60
N VAL A 8 0.16 -8.09 -7.71
CA VAL A 8 0.88 -7.25 -8.67
C VAL A 8 1.95 -6.45 -7.93
N ARG A 9 3.12 -6.33 -8.54
CA ARG A 9 4.22 -5.52 -8.04
C ARG A 9 3.96 -4.06 -8.45
N VAL A 10 4.05 -3.15 -7.50
CA VAL A 10 3.88 -1.71 -7.70
C VAL A 10 5.00 -0.96 -6.99
N GLU A 11 5.34 0.20 -7.51
CA GLU A 11 6.19 1.16 -6.83
C GLU A 11 5.30 2.11 -6.04
N PHE A 12 5.69 2.38 -4.80
CA PHE A 12 4.95 3.22 -3.86
C PHE A 12 5.87 4.33 -3.40
N ASP A 13 5.54 5.55 -3.78
CA ASP A 13 6.31 6.73 -3.40
C ASP A 13 5.70 7.35 -2.15
N SER A 14 6.48 7.37 -1.08
CA SER A 14 6.10 7.92 0.20
C SER A 14 6.99 9.13 0.51
N LEU A 15 6.37 10.23 0.91
CA LEU A 15 7.07 11.44 1.35
C LEU A 15 7.43 11.27 2.83
N VAL A 16 8.72 11.31 3.13
CA VAL A 16 9.25 10.97 4.46
C VAL A 16 9.92 12.21 5.06
N PRO A 17 9.58 12.59 6.31
CA PRO A 17 10.23 13.71 6.97
C PRO A 17 11.69 13.38 7.32
N ASN A 18 12.59 14.33 7.05
CA ASN A 18 14.02 14.33 7.37
C ASN A 18 14.40 15.50 8.29
N GLY A 19 13.62 15.66 9.37
CA GLY A 19 13.81 16.76 10.31
C GLY A 19 12.73 17.84 10.17
N PRO A 20 12.90 18.99 10.84
CA PRO A 20 11.81 19.93 11.10
C PRO A 20 11.20 20.57 9.84
N ASN A 21 11.97 20.69 8.75
CA ASN A 21 11.58 21.39 7.52
C ASN A 21 12.14 20.71 6.25
N ASP A 22 12.50 19.42 6.33
CA ASP A 22 13.08 18.70 5.20
C ASP A 22 12.30 17.41 4.98
N GLU A 23 12.06 17.08 3.71
CA GLU A 23 11.29 15.92 3.28
C GLU A 23 11.95 15.34 2.04
N TYR A 24 11.96 14.02 1.93
CA TYR A 24 12.45 13.33 0.74
C TYR A 24 11.52 12.21 0.33
N TRP A 25 11.51 11.93 -0.97
CA TRP A 25 10.75 10.84 -1.55
C TRP A 25 11.49 9.52 -1.35
N VAL A 26 10.76 8.52 -0.87
CA VAL A 26 11.22 7.13 -0.79
C VAL A 26 10.31 6.28 -1.66
N THR A 27 10.90 5.64 -2.67
CA THR A 27 10.21 4.65 -3.48
C THR A 27 10.39 3.26 -2.86
N THR A 28 9.28 2.63 -2.50
CA THR A 28 9.26 1.26 -1.98
C THR A 28 8.51 0.33 -2.92
N ILE A 29 9.06 -0.85 -3.16
CA ILE A 29 8.39 -1.87 -3.97
C ILE A 29 7.40 -2.63 -3.09
N ARG A 30 6.13 -2.58 -3.46
CA ARG A 30 5.04 -3.30 -2.78
C ARG A 30 4.37 -4.31 -3.68
N TYR A 31 3.75 -5.29 -3.03
CA TYR A 31 2.84 -6.21 -3.69
C TYR A 31 1.43 -5.93 -3.21
N VAL A 32 0.52 -5.64 -4.14
CA VAL A 32 -0.89 -5.42 -3.84
C VAL A 32 -1.74 -6.47 -4.53
N ARG A 33 -2.91 -6.75 -3.96
CA ARG A 33 -3.91 -7.62 -4.58
C ARG A 33 -5.29 -6.99 -4.48
N ARG A 34 -6.16 -7.33 -5.43
CA ARG A 34 -7.55 -6.94 -5.37
C ARG A 34 -8.29 -7.88 -4.42
N VAL A 35 -9.07 -7.33 -3.50
CA VAL A 35 -9.86 -8.07 -2.52
C VAL A 35 -11.29 -7.54 -2.50
N ARG A 36 -12.27 -8.44 -2.35
CA ARG A 36 -13.68 -8.06 -2.17
C ARG A 36 -13.95 -7.88 -0.68
N HIS A 37 -14.49 -6.73 -0.31
CA HIS A 37 -14.99 -6.38 1.01
C HIS A 37 -16.49 -6.11 0.94
N ALA A 38 -17.14 -5.88 2.09
CA ALA A 38 -18.58 -5.64 2.18
C ALA A 38 -19.02 -4.35 1.46
N ASP A 39 -18.15 -3.35 1.47
CA ASP A 39 -18.32 -2.02 0.87
C ASP A 39 -17.91 -1.95 -0.61
N GLY A 40 -17.08 -2.88 -1.09
CA GLY A 40 -16.54 -2.76 -2.44
C GLY A 40 -15.39 -3.69 -2.78
N TRP A 41 -14.74 -3.40 -3.90
CA TRP A 41 -13.49 -4.07 -4.29
C TRP A 41 -12.35 -3.14 -4.01
N ARG A 42 -11.41 -3.51 -3.14
CA ARG A 42 -10.28 -2.65 -2.80
C ARG A 42 -8.94 -3.29 -3.14
N TRP A 43 -7.94 -2.47 -3.35
CA TRP A 43 -6.55 -2.89 -3.31
C TRP A 43 -6.11 -3.04 -1.85
N GLN A 44 -5.37 -4.10 -1.58
CA GLN A 44 -4.79 -4.35 -0.26
C GLN A 44 -3.35 -4.80 -0.41
N LEU A 45 -2.46 -4.28 0.44
CA LEU A 45 -1.09 -4.77 0.56
C LEU A 45 -1.08 -6.27 0.88
N VAL A 46 -0.25 -7.01 0.17
CA VAL A 46 0.04 -8.41 0.45
C VAL A 46 1.10 -8.44 1.54
N ARG A 47 0.73 -8.92 2.73
CA ARG A 47 1.73 -9.23 3.77
C ARG A 47 2.61 -10.35 3.23
N THR A 48 3.88 -10.07 3.00
CA THR A 48 4.85 -11.14 2.75
C THR A 48 5.12 -11.77 4.12
N HIS A 49 4.97 -13.09 4.24
CA HIS A 49 5.04 -13.83 5.51
C HIS A 49 6.44 -13.87 6.15
N HIS A 50 7.25 -12.82 6.01
CA HIS A 50 8.49 -12.69 6.75
C HIS A 50 8.15 -12.23 8.17
N LYS A 51 7.83 -13.21 9.03
CA LYS A 51 7.60 -13.03 10.47
C LYS A 51 8.72 -12.19 11.07
N GLY A 52 8.50 -10.89 11.22
CA GLY A 52 9.45 -9.96 11.82
C GLY A 52 9.69 -8.68 11.01
N LEU A 53 9.71 -8.73 9.67
CA LEU A 53 10.07 -7.55 8.86
C LEU A 53 8.94 -6.50 8.81
N ASP A 54 7.67 -6.92 8.73
CA ASP A 54 6.53 -6.00 8.74
C ASP A 54 6.45 -5.15 10.03
N ARG A 55 7.04 -5.60 11.16
CA ARG A 55 7.10 -4.82 12.41
C ARG A 55 8.16 -3.71 12.38
N TRP A 56 9.14 -3.83 11.49
CA TRP A 56 10.25 -2.90 11.35
C TRP A 56 10.21 -2.15 10.02
N ASP A 57 9.14 -2.30 9.23
CA ASP A 57 8.93 -1.56 7.99
C ASP A 57 8.34 -0.19 8.33
N PRO A 58 9.14 0.89 8.35
CA PRO A 58 8.69 2.20 8.79
C PRO A 58 7.67 2.82 7.84
N TYR A 59 7.56 2.30 6.60
CA TYR A 59 6.68 2.83 5.57
C TYR A 59 5.35 2.06 5.47
N LEU A 60 5.19 0.95 6.21
CA LEU A 60 4.03 0.09 6.07
C LEU A 60 2.70 0.79 6.39
N GLU A 61 2.66 1.65 7.40
CA GLU A 61 1.43 2.40 7.72
C GLU A 61 1.18 3.54 6.71
N LEU A 62 2.21 4.28 6.29
CA LEU A 62 2.11 5.28 5.23
C LEU A 62 1.59 4.67 3.92
N ASP A 63 2.10 3.51 3.54
CA ASP A 63 1.68 2.82 2.32
C ASP A 63 0.23 2.29 2.44
N ARG A 64 -0.23 1.96 3.65
CA ARG A 64 -1.64 1.59 3.89
C ARG A 64 -2.55 2.79 3.74
N GLU A 65 -2.18 3.93 4.31
CA GLU A 65 -2.93 5.18 4.18
C GLU A 65 -3.01 5.60 2.71
N GLY A 66 -1.87 5.68 2.01
CA GLY A 66 -1.85 6.01 0.59
C GLY A 66 -2.66 5.03 -0.27
N LEU A 67 -2.63 3.72 0.05
CA LEU A 67 -3.43 2.75 -0.68
C LEU A 67 -4.93 2.88 -0.37
N ASN A 68 -5.29 3.28 0.86
CA ASN A 68 -6.67 3.58 1.23
C ASN A 68 -7.19 4.81 0.48
N ASP A 69 -6.37 5.86 0.36
CA ASP A 69 -6.71 7.05 -0.41
C ASP A 69 -6.93 6.72 -1.89
N ILE A 70 -6.05 5.89 -2.49
CA ILE A 70 -6.25 5.35 -3.84
C ILE A 70 -7.59 4.62 -3.94
N ASN A 71 -7.96 3.82 -2.94
CA ASN A 71 -9.25 3.13 -2.95
C ASN A 71 -10.43 4.11 -2.91
N HIS A 72 -10.36 5.16 -2.11
CA HIS A 72 -11.40 6.20 -2.09
C HIS A 72 -11.46 6.99 -3.41
N VAL A 73 -10.33 7.49 -3.91
CA VAL A 73 -10.23 8.31 -5.14
C VAL A 73 -10.79 7.57 -6.35
N TYR A 74 -10.53 6.26 -6.47
CA TYR A 74 -11.04 5.46 -7.58
C TYR A 74 -12.43 4.84 -7.33
N GLY A 75 -13.13 5.22 -6.24
CA GLY A 75 -14.49 4.74 -5.94
C GLY A 75 -14.57 3.22 -5.69
N LEU A 76 -13.47 2.65 -5.21
CA LEU A 76 -13.31 1.22 -4.95
C LEU A 76 -13.96 0.80 -3.62
N ILE A 77 -14.05 1.75 -2.70
CA ILE A 77 -14.77 1.71 -1.42
C ILE A 77 -15.65 2.96 -1.32
N LYS A 78 -16.73 2.88 -0.52
CA LYS A 78 -17.70 3.96 -0.32
C LYS A 78 -17.51 4.64 1.02
#